data_AF-A0A850H7M8-F1
#
_entry.id   AF-A0A850H7M8-F1
#
_cell.length_a   1.000
_cell.length_b   1.000
_cell.length_c   1.000
_cell.angle_alpha   90.00
_cell.angle_beta   90.00
_cell.angle_gamma   90.00
#
_symmetry.space_group_name_H-M   'P 1'
#
loop_
_entity.id
_entity.type
_entity.pdbx_description
1 polymer ?
#
loop_
_entity_poly.entity_id
_entity_poly.type
_entity_poly.pdbx_seq_one_letter_code
_entity_poly.pdbx_strand_id
1 'polypeptide(L)'
;MIEVYVPFLLVMMSWNADDPEASMRIQTRVLIDQATCEARGAETAALVEADRSERMERFTDARDMIAKERFVWRCVEAPKHIEKVAGGS
;
A
#
# COMPACT_ATOMS: atom_id res chain seq x y z
N MET A 1 -9.50 32.59 -0.82
CA MET A 1 -9.07 31.50 -1.73
C MET A 1 -9.32 30.20 -0.99
N ILE A 2 -10.11 29.29 -1.56
CA ILE A 2 -10.40 27.98 -0.94
C ILE A 2 -9.45 26.98 -1.59
N GLU A 3 -8.53 26.41 -0.82
CA GLU A 3 -7.71 25.28 -1.29
C GLU A 3 -8.53 24.00 -1.15
N VAL A 4 -8.92 23.41 -2.27
CA VAL A 4 -9.60 22.11 -2.30
C VAL A 4 -8.53 21.03 -2.43
N TYR A 5 -8.39 20.20 -1.40
CA TYR A 5 -7.51 19.04 -1.43
C TYR A 5 -8.30 17.84 -1.96
N VAL A 6 -7.75 17.15 -2.97
CA VAL A 6 -8.27 15.86 -3.45
C VAL A 6 -7.43 14.76 -2.80
N PRO A 7 -7.92 14.10 -1.75
CA PRO A 7 -7.16 13.04 -1.10
C PRO A 7 -7.05 11.81 -1.99
N PHE A 8 -5.93 11.12 -1.88
CA PHE A 8 -5.67 9.84 -2.55
C PHE A 8 -5.64 8.71 -1.51
N LEU A 9 -6.32 7.61 -1.82
CA LEU A 9 -6.31 6.38 -1.05
C LEU A 9 -5.24 5.44 -1.63
N LEU A 10 -4.20 5.19 -0.86
CA LEU A 10 -3.24 4.12 -1.11
C LEU A 10 -3.88 2.79 -0.69
N VAL A 11 -4.14 1.92 -1.65
CA VAL A 11 -4.62 0.55 -1.44
C VAL A 11 -3.44 -0.39 -1.64
N MET A 12 -3.10 -1.18 -0.63
CA MET A 12 -2.04 -2.18 -0.66
C MET A 12 -2.65 -3.56 -0.44
N MET A 13 -2.29 -4.51 -1.28
CA MET A 13 -2.80 -5.87 -1.25
C MET A 13 -1.65 -6.85 -1.24
N SER A 14 -1.72 -7.83 -0.33
CA SER A 14 -0.76 -8.93 -0.25
C SER A 14 -1.48 -10.27 -0.15
N TRP A 15 -0.97 -11.31 -0.80
CA TRP A 15 -1.53 -12.66 -0.76
C TRP A 15 -0.47 -13.71 -1.10
N ASN A 16 -0.77 -14.98 -0.81
CA ASN A 16 -0.04 -16.13 -1.31
C ASN A 16 -0.69 -16.61 -2.62
N ALA A 17 0.11 -16.88 -3.65
CA ALA A 17 -0.38 -17.28 -4.96
C ALA A 17 -1.12 -18.63 -4.98
N ASP A 18 -0.82 -19.56 -4.07
CA ASP A 18 -1.46 -20.88 -4.02
C ASP A 18 -2.86 -20.84 -3.40
N ASP A 19 -3.12 -19.86 -2.53
CA ASP A 19 -4.42 -19.68 -1.88
C ASP A 19 -4.76 -18.18 -1.74
N PRO A 20 -5.10 -17.50 -2.84
CA PRO A 20 -5.39 -16.07 -2.81
C PRO A 20 -6.59 -15.74 -1.94
N GLU A 21 -7.62 -16.59 -1.91
CA GLU A 21 -8.87 -16.31 -1.19
C GLU A 21 -8.67 -16.34 0.33
N ALA A 22 -7.93 -17.32 0.87
CA ALA A 22 -7.73 -17.41 2.31
C ALA A 22 -6.62 -16.49 2.83
N SER A 23 -5.66 -16.10 1.98
CA SER A 23 -4.46 -15.36 2.40
C SER A 23 -4.48 -13.87 2.12
N MET A 24 -5.44 -13.39 1.33
CA MET A 24 -5.51 -11.99 0.93
C MET A 24 -5.70 -11.05 2.12
N ARG A 25 -4.81 -10.04 2.19
CA ARG A 25 -4.87 -8.95 3.14
C ARG A 25 -4.86 -7.64 2.39
N ILE A 26 -5.75 -6.74 2.77
CA ILE A 26 -5.88 -5.40 2.20
C ILE A 26 -5.61 -4.38 3.29
N GLN A 27 -4.73 -3.43 3.02
CA GLN A 27 -4.46 -2.28 3.87
C GLN A 27 -4.71 -1.00 3.08
N THR A 28 -5.28 0.01 3.73
CA THR A 28 -5.54 1.31 3.11
C THR A 28 -4.97 2.45 3.93
N ARG A 29 -4.50 3.50 3.24
CA ARG A 29 -4.03 4.75 3.86
C ARG A 29 -4.48 5.94 3.03
N VAL A 30 -4.99 6.99 3.70
CA VAL A 30 -5.37 8.24 3.04
C VAL A 30 -4.19 9.19 3.05
N LEU A 31 -3.90 9.80 1.91
CA LEU A 31 -2.82 10.76 1.68
C LEU A 31 -3.38 12.00 0.98
N ILE A 32 -2.67 13.12 1.14
CA ILE A 32 -3.17 14.45 0.79
C ILE A 32 -3.18 14.68 -0.73
N ASP A 33 -2.25 14.05 -1.44
CA ASP A 33 -2.07 14.20 -2.88
C ASP A 33 -1.56 12.90 -3.53
N GLN A 34 -1.64 12.85 -4.86
CA GLN A 34 -1.26 11.69 -5.66
C GLN A 34 0.23 11.36 -5.57
N ALA A 35 1.11 12.38 -5.63
CA ALA A 35 2.55 12.19 -5.65
C ALA A 35 3.04 11.57 -4.34
N THR A 36 2.53 12.05 -3.21
CA THR A 36 2.76 11.49 -1.88
C THR A 36 2.23 10.05 -1.80
N CYS A 37 1.06 9.78 -2.40
CA CYS A 37 0.50 8.42 -2.47
C CYS A 37 1.41 7.46 -3.24
N GLU A 38 1.82 7.84 -4.44
CA GLU A 38 2.64 7.01 -5.31
C GLU A 38 4.04 6.80 -4.72
N ALA A 39 4.64 7.85 -4.16
CA ALA A 39 5.93 7.74 -3.47
C ALA A 39 5.86 6.73 -2.31
N ARG A 40 4.80 6.80 -1.49
CA ARG A 40 4.62 5.89 -0.35
C ARG A 40 4.34 4.45 -0.79
N GLY A 41 3.59 4.26 -1.87
CA GLY A 41 3.35 2.96 -2.49
C GLY A 41 4.65 2.32 -3.00
N ALA A 42 5.44 3.09 -3.74
CA ALA A 42 6.73 2.65 -4.28
C ALA A 42 7.74 2.31 -3.16
N GLU A 43 7.84 3.14 -2.13
CA GLU A 43 8.68 2.88 -0.95
C GLU A 43 8.28 1.57 -0.27
N THR A 44 6.98 1.36 -0.06
CA THR A 44 6.47 0.14 0.58
C THR A 44 6.76 -1.10 -0.27
N ALA A 45 6.61 -1.01 -1.59
CA ALA A 45 6.94 -2.12 -2.49
C ALA A 45 8.43 -2.48 -2.43
N ALA A 46 9.32 -1.49 -2.38
CA ALA A 46 10.76 -1.73 -2.24
C ALA A 46 11.10 -2.40 -0.89
N LEU A 47 10.46 -1.98 0.20
CA LEU A 47 10.63 -2.59 1.52
C LEU A 47 10.15 -4.05 1.54
N VAL A 48 8.99 -4.33 0.95
CA VAL A 48 8.44 -5.70 0.86
C VAL A 48 9.37 -6.60 0.03
N GLU A 49 9.92 -6.10 -1.07
CA GLU A 49 10.86 -6.87 -1.91
C GLU A 49 12.19 -7.13 -1.20
N ALA A 50 12.72 -6.13 -0.49
CA ALA A 50 13.94 -6.27 0.29
C ALA A 50 13.76 -7.30 1.42
N ASP A 51 12.68 -7.20 2.19
CA ASP A 51 12.32 -8.17 3.24
C ASP A 51 12.14 -9.58 2.66
N ARG A 52 11.47 -9.72 1.52
CA ARG A 52 11.31 -11.01 0.83
C ARG A 52 12.67 -11.60 0.47
N SER A 53 13.56 -10.80 -0.09
CA SER A 53 14.91 -11.24 -0.49
C SER A 53 15.73 -11.68 0.72
N GLU A 54 15.71 -10.90 1.81
CA GLU A 54 16.38 -11.26 3.07
C GLU A 54 15.86 -12.59 3.64
N ARG A 55 14.53 -12.76 3.67
CA ARG A 55 13.92 -14.01 4.18
C ARG A 55 14.24 -15.21 3.29
N MET A 56 14.33 -15.04 1.97
CA MET A 56 14.73 -16.08 1.03
C MET A 56 16.16 -16.59 1.28
N GLU A 57 17.07 -15.72 1.70
CA GLU A 57 18.44 -16.08 2.05
C GLU A 57 18.52 -16.76 3.42
N ARG A 58 17.73 -16.27 4.38
CA ARG A 58 17.76 -16.73 5.77
C ARG A 58 17.04 -18.06 6.01
N PHE A 59 15.90 -18.29 5.35
CA PHE A 59 15.01 -19.43 5.64
C PHE A 59 14.94 -20.39 4.46
N THR A 60 15.86 -21.35 4.42
CA THR A 60 15.99 -22.28 3.29
C THR A 60 14.77 -23.19 3.13
N ASP A 61 14.17 -23.59 4.23
CA ASP A 61 12.97 -24.44 4.33
C ASP A 61 11.68 -23.73 3.90
N ALA A 62 11.64 -22.40 3.96
CA ALA A 62 10.46 -21.60 3.62
C ALA A 62 10.52 -20.94 2.22
N ARG A 63 11.61 -21.14 1.45
CA ARG A 63 11.85 -20.43 0.17
C ARG A 63 10.69 -20.55 -0.81
N ASP A 64 10.14 -21.75 -0.96
CA ASP A 64 9.04 -21.99 -1.90
C ASP A 64 7.76 -21.24 -1.49
N MET A 65 7.51 -21.10 -0.19
CA MET A 65 6.38 -20.32 0.33
C MET A 65 6.60 -18.82 0.10
N ILE A 66 7.82 -18.34 0.39
CA ILE A 66 8.17 -16.92 0.23
C ILE A 66 8.14 -16.50 -1.25
N ALA A 67 8.59 -17.36 -2.17
CA ALA A 67 8.54 -17.12 -3.62
C ALA A 67 7.11 -16.95 -4.17
N LYS A 68 6.11 -17.46 -3.44
CA LYS A 68 4.69 -17.38 -3.79
C LYS A 68 4.00 -16.17 -3.19
N GLU A 69 4.66 -15.41 -2.33
CA GLU A 69 4.13 -14.14 -1.82
C GLU A 69 3.99 -13.14 -2.97
N ARG A 70 2.87 -12.41 -2.94
CA ARG A 70 2.51 -11.39 -3.92
C ARG A 70 2.15 -10.12 -3.16
N PHE A 71 2.53 -9.00 -3.75
CA PHE A 71 2.22 -7.67 -3.25
C PHE A 71 1.94 -6.75 -4.43
N VAL A 72 0.84 -5.99 -4.36
CA VAL A 72 0.55 -4.90 -5.29
C VAL A 72 -0.02 -3.71 -4.53
N TRP A 73 0.17 -2.53 -5.08
CA TRP A 73 -0.40 -1.31 -4.54
C TRP A 73 -0.99 -0.46 -5.66
N ARG A 74 -1.96 0.38 -5.32
CA ARG A 74 -2.54 1.38 -6.22
C ARG A 74 -2.90 2.63 -5.43
N CYS A 75 -2.74 3.78 -6.09
CA CYS A 75 -3.31 5.04 -5.64
C CYS A 75 -4.61 5.28 -6.39
N VAL A 76 -5.68 5.53 -5.65
CA VAL A 76 -6.99 5.89 -6.22
C VAL A 76 -7.46 7.18 -5.57
N GLU A 77 -8.19 8.01 -6.30
CA GLU A 77 -8.84 9.18 -5.69
C GLU A 77 -9.80 8.69 -4.60
N ALA A 78 -9.72 9.30 -3.41
CA ALA A 78 -10.59 8.91 -2.32
C ALA A 78 -12.02 9.43 -2.57
N PRO A 79 -13.04 8.59 -2.34
CA PRO A 79 -14.42 9.03 -2.51
C PRO A 79 -14.78 10.07 -1.45
N LYS A 80 -14.90 11.33 -1.91
CA LYS A 80 -15.31 12.60 -1.25
C LYS A 80 -14.18 13.55 -0.87
N HIS A 81 -14.38 14.82 -1.27
CA HIS A 81 -13.61 15.99 -0.84
C HIS A 81 -13.62 16.10 0.69
N ILE A 82 -12.44 16.27 1.29
CA ILE A 82 -12.32 16.67 2.70
C ILE A 82 -12.34 18.20 2.72
N GLU A 83 -13.46 18.80 3.10
CA GLU A 83 -13.50 20.24 3.38
C GLU A 83 -12.76 20.50 4.70
N LYS A 84 -11.59 21.13 4.59
CA LYS A 84 -10.87 21.62 5.77
C LYS A 84 -11.64 22.83 6.30
N VAL A 85 -12.40 22.64 7.38
CA VAL A 85 -13.03 23.77 8.08
C VAL A 85 -11.90 24.64 8.62
N ALA A 86 -11.71 25.82 8.02
CA ALA A 86 -10.88 26.85 8.62
C ALA A 86 -11.50 27.14 9.99
N GLY A 87 -10.81 26.74 11.06
CA GLY A 87 -11.24 26.98 12.43
C GLY A 87 -11.53 28.46 12.59
N GLY A 88 -12.81 28.81 12.69
CA GLY A 88 -13.26 30.10 13.14
C GLY A 88 -13.25 30.11 14.65
N SER A 89 -12.34 30.90 15.23
CA SER A 89 -12.53 31.83 16.35
C SER A 89 -11.16 32.30 16.84
#